data_AF-A0A7K1DI29-F1
#
_entry.id   AF-A0A7K1DI29-F1
#
_cell.length_a   1.000
_cell.length_b   1.000
_cell.length_c   1.000
_cell.angle_alpha   90.00
_cell.angle_beta   90.00
_cell.angle_gamma   90.00
#
_symmetry.space_group_name_H-M   'P 1'
#
loop_
_entity.id
_entity.type
_entity.pdbx_description
1 polymer ?
#
loop_
_entity_poly.entity_id
_entity_poly.type
_entity_poly.pdbx_seq_one_letter_code
_entity_poly.pdbx_strand_id
1 'polypeptide(L)' 'SRPLNNKCVVVIDDVVTTGTTLKRASQALYEGGAELVICAAVASTVLWQSSIESCEPAKARRLRP' A
#
# COMPACT_ATOMS: atom_id res chain seq x y z
N SER A 1 -20.14 13.27 4.79
CA SER A 1 -18.87 13.09 5.52
C SER A 1 -18.91 13.92 6.80
N ARG A 2 -18.18 13.54 7.85
CA ARG A 2 -18.01 14.39 9.04
C ARG A 2 -16.89 15.42 8.78
N PRO A 3 -17.01 16.66 9.25
CA PRO A 3 -15.94 17.64 9.13
C PRO A 3 -14.70 17.21 9.93
N LEU A 4 -13.50 17.40 9.38
CA LEU A 4 -12.22 17.06 10.01
C LEU A 4 -11.49 18.27 10.62
N ASN A 5 -12.10 19.45 10.57
CA ASN A 5 -11.55 20.68 11.12
C ASN A 5 -11.11 20.50 12.58
N ASN A 6 -9.87 20.87 12.88
CA ASN A 6 -9.25 20.76 14.21
C ASN A 6 -9.20 19.31 14.73
N LYS A 7 -9.06 18.32 13.84
CA LYS A 7 -8.89 16.91 14.20
C LYS A 7 -7.49 16.44 13.84
N CYS A 8 -6.86 15.75 14.79
CA CYS A 8 -5.69 14.92 14.56
C CYS A 8 -6.15 13.52 14.14
N VAL A 9 -5.64 13.02 13.01
CA VAL A 9 -6.05 11.75 12.41
C VAL A 9 -4.83 10.82 12.31
N VAL A 10 -5.01 9.55 12.67
CA VAL A 10 -4.03 8.50 12.40
C VAL A 10 -4.58 7.59 11.30
N VAL A 11 -3.84 7.47 10.20
CA VAL A 11 -4.11 6.51 9.13
C VAL A 11 -3.27 5.27 9.39
N ILE A 12 -3.93 4.13 9.56
CA ILE A 12 -3.28 2.85 9.82
C ILE A 12 -3.42 1.97 8.58
N ASP A 13 -2.30 1.43 8.12
CA ASP A 13 -2.23 0.41 7.08
C ASP A 13 -1.49 -0.81 7.62
N ASP A 14 -1.60 -1.95 6.97
CA ASP A 14 -0.85 -3.14 7.36
C ASP A 14 0.60 -3.07 6.84
N VAL A 15 0.78 -2.78 5.56
CA VAL A 15 2.07 -2.75 4.86
C VAL A 15 2.19 -1.52 3.99
N VAL A 16 3.28 -0.77 4.17
CA VAL A 16 3.67 0.28 3.22
C VAL A 16 4.71 -0.24 2.23
N THR A 17 4.43 -0.09 0.94
CA THR A 17 5.40 -0.36 -0.14
C THR A 17 6.03 0.94 -0.64
N THR A 18 5.51 1.53 -1.71
CA THR A 18 5.93 2.84 -2.23
C THR A 18 5.41 4.02 -1.39
N GLY A 19 4.47 3.77 -0.49
CA GLY A 19 3.77 4.82 0.26
C GLY A 19 2.68 5.56 -0.52
N THR A 20 2.40 5.19 -1.77
CA THR A 20 1.40 5.89 -2.61
C THR A 20 0.02 5.92 -1.96
N THR A 21 -0.44 4.80 -1.39
CA THR A 21 -1.73 4.69 -0.71
C THR A 21 -1.82 5.66 0.47
N LEU A 22 -0.91 5.53 1.43
CA LEU A 22 -0.83 6.40 2.61
C LEU A 22 -0.68 7.89 2.25
N LYS A 23 0.08 8.21 1.18
CA LYS A 23 0.24 9.59 0.69
C LYS A 23 -1.05 10.17 0.13
N ARG A 24 -1.79 9.39 -0.67
CA ARG A 24 -3.08 9.85 -1.23
C ARG A 24 -4.13 10.01 -0.13
N ALA A 25 -4.16 9.07 0.82
CA ALA A 25 -5.04 9.13 1.97
C ALA A 25 -4.75 10.36 2.84
N SER A 26 -3.49 10.61 3.18
CA SER A 26 -3.12 11.78 3.99
C SER A 26 -3.43 13.09 3.28
N GLN A 27 -3.18 13.17 1.97
CA GLN A 27 -3.53 14.33 1.16
C GLN A 27 -5.04 14.62 1.21
N ALA A 28 -5.88 13.61 1.01
CA ALA A 28 -7.33 13.77 1.07
C ALA A 28 -7.83 14.19 2.47
N LEU A 29 -7.18 13.74 3.54
CA LEU A 29 -7.52 14.14 4.92
C LEU A 29 -7.14 15.59 5.21
N TYR A 30 -5.97 16.04 4.73
CA TYR A 30 -5.58 17.45 4.82
C TYR A 30 -6.50 18.35 3.98
N GLU A 31 -6.85 17.94 2.76
CA GLU A 31 -7.83 18.63 1.91
C GLU A 31 -9.22 18.69 2.57
N GLY A 32 -9.54 17.69 3.40
CA GLY A 32 -10.75 17.64 4.23
C GLY A 32 -10.70 18.48 5.51
N GLY A 33 -9.58 19.15 5.80
CA GLY A 33 -9.43 20.05 6.94
C GLY A 33 -8.82 19.44 8.20
N ALA A 34 -8.21 18.25 8.13
CA ALA A 34 -7.48 17.68 9.26
C ALA A 34 -6.33 18.62 9.69
N GLU A 35 -6.15 18.80 10.99
CA GLU A 35 -5.08 19.64 11.57
C GLU A 35 -3.73 18.93 11.50
N LEU A 36 -3.74 17.62 11.76
CA LEU A 36 -2.57 16.77 11.72
C LEU A 36 -2.98 15.39 11.20
N VAL A 37 -2.17 14.84 10.29
CA VAL A 37 -2.33 13.47 9.81
C VAL A 37 -1.03 12.70 10.03
N ILE A 38 -1.10 11.60 10.78
CA ILE A 38 0.01 10.67 11.01
C ILE A 38 -0.31 9.37 10.26
N CYS A 39 0.65 8.86 9.48
CA CYS A 39 0.53 7.56 8.83
C CYS A 39 1.36 6.53 9.59
N ALA A 40 0.77 5.37 9.88
CA ALA A 40 1.41 4.24 10.52
C ALA A 40 1.15 2.96 9.72
N ALA A 41 2.17 2.12 9.59
CA ALA A 41 2.05 0.79 9.03
C ALA A 41 2.77 -0.23 9.90
N VAL A 42 2.28 -1.46 9.96
CA VAL A 42 2.89 -2.54 10.74
C VAL A 42 4.20 -3.00 10.12
N ALA A 43 4.30 -2.98 8.78
CA ALA A 43 5.53 -3.29 8.06
C ALA A 43 5.81 -2.32 6.91
N SER A 44 7.07 -2.27 6.48
CA SER A 44 7.54 -1.51 5.33
C SER A 44 8.33 -2.43 4.41
N THR A 45 8.02 -2.42 3.11
CA THR A 45 8.70 -3.25 2.10
C THR A 45 9.17 -2.40 0.92
N VAL A 46 10.26 -2.82 0.28
CA VAL A 46 10.74 -2.20 -0.95
C VAL A 46 9.99 -2.77 -2.16
N LEU A 47 9.80 -1.94 -3.18
CA LEU A 47 9.29 -2.42 -4.46
C LEU A 47 10.38 -3.26 -5.14
N TRP A 48 10.28 -4.58 -5.04
CA TRP A 48 11.23 -5.48 -5.69
C TRP A 48 10.93 -5.54 -7.19
N GLN A 49 11.75 -4.88 -7.99
CA GLN A 49 11.76 -5.03 -9.44
C GLN A 49 12.68 -6.20 -9.79
N SER A 50 12.18 -7.43 -9.73
CA SER A 50 12.86 -8.52 -10.42
C SER A 50 12.71 -8.28 -11.92
N SER A 51 13.81 -8.17 -12.67
CA SER A 51 13.79 -8.49 -14.09
C SER A 51 13.24 -9.91 -14.19
N ILE A 52 11.97 -10.04 -14.60
CA ILE A 52 11.34 -11.34 -14.83
C ILE A 52 12.05 -11.91 -16.05
N GLU A 53 13.03 -12.78 -15.84
CA GLU A 53 13.22 -13.89 -16.77
C GLU A 53 12.08 -14.87 -16.45
N SER A 54 11.08 -14.93 -17.34
CA SER A 54 9.97 -15.87 -17.22
C SER A 54 10.52 -17.28 -17.14
N CYS A 55 10.44 -17.92 -15.97
CA CYS A 55 10.50 -19.38 -15.94
C CYS A 55 9.20 -19.90 -16.55
N GLU A 56 9.25 -20.24 -17.84
CA GLU A 56 8.21 -21.05 -18.48
C GLU A 56 7.98 -22.31 -17.63
N PRO A 57 6.71 -22.66 -17.30
CA PRO A 57 6.44 -23.90 -16.59
C PRO A 57 6.86 -25.07 -17.51
N ALA A 58 7.99 -25.70 -17.20
CA ALA A 58 8.46 -26.88 -17.90
C ALA A 58 7.34 -27.94 -17.86
N LYS A 59 6.71 -28.16 -19.03
CA LYS A 59 5.66 -29.13 -19.34
C LYS A 59 5.55 -30.24 -18.29
N ALA A 60 4.63 -30.05 -17.34
CA ALA A 60 4.06 -31.15 -16.58
C ALA A 60 3.10 -31.95 -17.48
N ARG A 61 3.64 -32.56 -18.56
CA ARG A 61 2.93 -33.61 -19.28
C ARG A 61 2.94 -34.83 -18.36
N ARG A 62 1.86 -34.97 -17.59
CA ARG A 62 1.52 -36.23 -16.93
C ARG A 62 1.43 -37.30 -18.02
N LEU A 63 2.44 -38.16 -18.11
CA LEU A 63 2.25 -39.50 -18.68
C LEU A 63 1.22 -40.19 -17.79
N ARG A 64 0.01 -40.42 -18.32
CA ARG A 64 -0.86 -41.45 -17.75
C ARG A 64 -0.57 -42.76 -18.51
N PRO A 65 -0.50 -43.89 -17.78
CA PRO A 65 -0.33 -45.21 -18.37
C PRO A 65 -1.53 -45.61 -19.23
#